data_AF-A0A929F2X5-F1
#
_entry.id   AF-A0A929F2X5-F1
#
_cell.length_a   1.000
_cell.length_b   1.000
_cell.length_c   1.000
_cell.angle_alpha   90.00
_cell.angle_beta   90.00
_cell.angle_gamma   90.00
#
_symmetry.space_group_name_H-M   'P 1'
#
loop_
_entity.id
_entity.type
_entity.pdbx_description
1 polymer ?
#
loop_
_entity_poly.entity_id
_entity_poly.type
_entity_poly.pdbx_seq_one_letter_code
_entity_poly.pdbx_strand_id
1 'polypeptide(L)'
;MASEQSWLVAAWYRGSWWLVFLRPLEFLFRGVAGIRRSLFRRGLKAVWRSPKPVVVVGNITVGGTGKTPVVIALVEYLQAQGVKPGVVSRGYGATRGVFPYAVTEQSSAEDCGDEPLLIYRRTGCPCVVAPARVCAVQYLLEKYDVDIVLCDDGLQHYA
;
A
#
# COMPACT_ATOMS: atom_id res chain seq x y z
N MET A 1 -25.21 5.22 -6.82
CA MET A 1 -25.24 3.96 -6.03
C MET A 1 -24.27 4.10 -4.84
N ALA A 2 -24.56 4.98 -3.89
CA ALA A 2 -23.67 5.30 -2.76
C ALA A 2 -24.49 5.65 -1.50
N SER A 3 -25.52 4.87 -1.18
CA SER A 3 -26.49 5.23 -0.14
C SER A 3 -26.85 4.12 0.85
N GLU A 4 -26.09 3.02 0.92
CA GLU A 4 -26.36 1.94 1.90
C GLU A 4 -25.27 1.74 2.98
N GLN A 5 -24.12 2.41 2.88
CA GLN A 5 -22.98 2.16 3.79
C GLN A 5 -23.08 2.85 5.17
N SER A 6 -24.14 3.63 5.44
CA SER A 6 -24.09 4.68 6.46
C SER A 6 -24.51 4.29 7.88
N TRP A 7 -25.31 3.24 8.07
CA TRP A 7 -25.89 2.95 9.39
C TRP A 7 -24.90 2.25 10.34
N LEU A 8 -24.09 1.33 9.82
CA LEU A 8 -23.10 0.59 10.59
C LEU A 8 -21.93 1.49 11.03
N VAL A 9 -21.47 2.35 10.11
CA VAL A 9 -20.41 3.35 10.38
C VAL A 9 -20.91 4.37 11.40
N ALA A 10 -22.13 4.88 11.24
CA ALA A 10 -22.72 5.79 12.23
C ALA A 10 -22.88 5.14 13.60
N ALA A 11 -23.27 3.87 13.66
CA ALA A 11 -23.39 3.13 14.91
C ALA A 11 -22.06 2.88 15.60
N TRP A 12 -20.98 2.67 14.84
CA TRP A 12 -19.60 2.57 15.33
C TRP A 12 -19.16 3.87 16.01
N TYR A 13 -19.33 5.02 15.35
CA TYR A 13 -18.97 6.32 15.93
C TYR A 13 -19.85 6.71 17.12
N ARG A 14 -21.10 6.22 17.19
CA ARG A 14 -22.03 6.48 18.30
C ARG A 14 -21.91 5.49 19.46
N GLY A 15 -21.07 4.45 19.36
CA GLY A 15 -20.92 3.45 20.41
C GLY A 15 -22.20 2.67 20.72
N SER A 16 -22.96 2.30 19.68
CA SER A 16 -24.26 1.63 19.87
C SER A 16 -24.11 0.27 20.58
N TRP A 17 -24.96 0.03 21.59
CA TRP A 17 -24.92 -1.17 22.45
C TRP A 17 -25.03 -2.51 21.71
N TRP A 18 -25.71 -2.56 20.56
CA TRP A 18 -25.87 -3.78 19.75
C TRP A 18 -24.57 -4.23 19.06
N LEU A 19 -23.52 -3.40 19.02
CA LEU A 19 -22.19 -3.81 18.53
C LEU A 19 -21.54 -4.87 19.43
N VAL A 20 -22.03 -5.06 20.66
CA VAL A 20 -21.56 -6.11 21.58
C VAL A 20 -21.75 -7.51 20.98
N PHE A 21 -22.78 -7.72 20.15
CA PHE A 21 -22.99 -9.01 19.48
C PHE A 21 -21.92 -9.34 18.43
N LEU A 22 -21.14 -8.36 17.97
CA LEU A 22 -20.02 -8.57 17.07
C LEU A 22 -18.72 -8.95 17.80
N ARG A 23 -18.69 -8.88 19.15
CA ARG A 23 -17.50 -9.22 19.94
C ARG A 23 -16.97 -10.63 19.72
N PRO A 24 -17.79 -11.69 19.60
CA PRO A 24 -17.27 -13.04 19.30
C PRO A 24 -16.51 -13.08 17.98
N LEU A 25 -17.00 -12.36 16.97
CA LEU A 25 -16.34 -12.23 15.66
C LEU A 25 -15.05 -11.41 15.76
N GLU A 26 -15.04 -10.35 16.58
CA GLU A 26 -13.83 -9.59 16.90
C GLU A 26 -12.76 -10.48 17.56
N PHE A 27 -13.12 -11.29 18.55
CA PHE A 27 -12.20 -12.21 19.21
C PHE A 27 -11.61 -13.22 18.23
N LEU A 28 -12.43 -13.78 17.33
CA LEU A 28 -11.96 -14.68 16.28
C LEU A 28 -10.96 -13.99 15.35
N PHE A 29 -11.30 -12.78 14.86
CA PHE A 29 -10.41 -11.99 14.02
C PHE A 29 -9.08 -11.66 14.71
N ARG A 30 -9.14 -11.26 16.00
CA ARG A 30 -7.95 -10.97 16.83
C ARG A 30 -7.10 -12.23 17.02
N GLY A 31 -7.71 -13.39 17.22
CA GLY A 31 -7.02 -14.68 17.29
C GLY A 31 -6.26 -15.00 16.01
N VAL A 32 -6.94 -14.95 14.85
CA VAL A 32 -6.32 -15.21 13.54
C VAL A 32 -5.21 -14.20 13.22
N ALA A 33 -5.45 -12.91 13.45
CA ALA A 33 -4.45 -11.85 13.26
C ALA A 33 -3.24 -12.03 14.20
N GLY A 34 -3.48 -12.43 15.45
CA GLY A 34 -2.45 -12.72 16.45
C GLY A 34 -1.57 -13.91 16.07
N ILE A 35 -2.19 -15.01 15.62
CA ILE A 35 -1.48 -16.20 15.12
C ILE A 35 -0.62 -15.81 13.91
N ARG A 36 -1.21 -15.11 12.93
CA ARG A 36 -0.48 -14.65 11.74
C ARG A 36 0.73 -13.79 12.13
N ARG A 37 0.56 -12.80 13.01
CA ARG A 37 1.65 -11.94 13.51
C ARG A 37 2.73 -12.75 14.23
N SER A 38 2.34 -13.72 15.06
CA SER A 38 3.26 -14.59 15.80
C SER A 38 4.12 -15.43 14.85
N LEU A 39 3.53 -15.99 13.79
CA LEU A 39 4.26 -16.76 12.78
C LEU A 39 5.35 -15.93 12.07
N PHE A 40 5.05 -14.68 11.71
CA PHE A 40 6.06 -13.79 11.11
C PHE A 40 7.13 -13.35 12.13
N ARG A 41 6.75 -13.04 13.38
CA ARG A 41 7.72 -12.67 14.44
C ARG A 41 8.67 -13.81 14.81
N ARG A 42 8.19 -15.05 14.76
CA ARG A 42 8.98 -16.26 15.05
C ARG A 42 9.87 -16.69 13.87
N GLY A 43 9.86 -15.96 12.75
CA GLY A 43 10.66 -16.29 11.57
C GLY A 43 10.19 -17.56 10.84
N LEU A 44 8.99 -18.06 11.15
CA LEU A 44 8.44 -19.29 10.55
C LEU A 44 7.93 -19.07 9.11
N LYS A 45 7.96 -17.83 8.62
CA LYS A 45 7.67 -17.47 7.24
C LYS A 45 8.87 -16.75 6.65
N ALA A 46 9.19 -17.08 5.41
CA ALA A 46 10.22 -16.39 4.65
C ALA A 46 9.89 -14.89 4.55
N VAL A 47 10.82 -14.04 4.99
CA VAL A 47 10.76 -12.58 4.88
C VAL A 47 11.86 -12.18 3.91
N TRP A 48 11.49 -11.53 2.82
CA TRP A 48 12.48 -10.98 1.91
C TRP A 48 12.99 -9.65 2.44
N ARG A 49 14.31 -9.43 2.40
CA ARG A 49 14.93 -8.17 2.82
C ARG A 49 15.45 -7.43 1.60
N SER A 50 14.96 -6.22 1.39
CA SER A 50 15.46 -5.33 0.34
C SER A 50 16.89 -4.89 0.65
N PRO A 51 17.79 -4.83 -0.35
CA PRO A 51 19.13 -4.27 -0.17
C PRO A 51 19.11 -2.74 0.00
N LYS A 52 18.03 -2.07 -0.42
CA LYS A 52 17.81 -0.62 -0.24
C LYS A 52 16.77 -0.36 0.87
N PRO A 53 16.85 0.77 1.59
CA PRO A 53 15.84 1.17 2.56
C PRO A 53 14.42 1.19 1.95
N VAL A 54 13.45 0.63 2.69
CA VAL A 54 12.03 0.61 2.29
C VAL A 54 11.22 1.35 3.35
N VAL A 55 10.54 2.41 2.95
CA VAL A 55 9.61 3.17 3.79
C VAL A 55 8.19 2.80 3.38
N VAL A 56 7.41 2.29 4.33
CA VAL A 56 6.01 1.95 4.09
C VAL A 56 5.13 3.10 4.56
N VAL A 57 4.41 3.71 3.63
CA VAL A 57 3.39 4.72 3.91
C VAL A 57 2.04 4.01 3.84
N GLY A 58 1.33 3.94 4.96
CA GLY A 58 0.01 3.32 5.01
C GLY A 58 -0.88 4.00 6.03
N ASN A 59 -2.16 3.67 5.97
CA ASN A 59 -3.14 4.19 6.91
C ASN A 59 -3.80 3.06 7.70
N ILE A 60 -4.26 3.39 8.91
CA ILE A 60 -4.94 2.46 9.83
C ILE A 60 -6.46 2.45 9.57
N THR A 61 -7.02 3.49 8.94
CA THR A 61 -8.44 3.64 8.63
C THR A 61 -8.77 3.44 7.14
N VAL A 62 -9.97 2.91 6.87
CA VAL A 62 -10.51 2.72 5.52
C VAL A 62 -11.14 4.05 5.05
N GLY A 63 -10.69 4.60 3.92
CA GLY A 63 -11.18 5.87 3.36
C GLY A 63 -10.10 6.70 2.66
N GLY A 64 -10.52 7.79 1.99
CA GLY A 64 -9.64 8.77 1.34
C GLY A 64 -8.81 9.52 2.38
N THR A 65 -7.60 9.02 2.63
CA THR A 65 -6.84 9.30 3.86
C THR A 65 -5.57 10.10 3.62
N GLY A 66 -5.50 10.78 2.48
CA GLY A 66 -4.39 11.66 2.14
C GLY A 66 -3.06 10.95 1.92
N LYS A 67 -3.04 9.61 1.77
CA LYS A 67 -1.81 8.82 1.54
C LYS A 67 -1.07 9.29 0.30
N THR A 68 -1.77 9.41 -0.83
CA THR A 68 -1.16 9.80 -2.10
C THR A 68 -0.52 11.19 -2.03
N PRO A 69 -1.17 12.25 -1.48
CA PRO A 69 -0.49 13.51 -1.20
C PRO A 69 0.78 13.39 -0.34
N VAL A 70 0.77 12.54 0.70
CA VAL A 70 1.94 12.34 1.57
C VAL A 70 3.07 11.64 0.83
N VAL A 71 2.75 10.62 0.00
CA VAL A 71 3.75 9.94 -0.82
C VAL A 71 4.36 10.92 -1.82
N ILE A 72 3.55 11.72 -2.51
CA ILE A 72 4.03 12.75 -3.44
C ILE A 72 4.96 13.74 -2.73
N ALA A 73 4.54 14.29 -1.59
CA ALA A 73 5.36 15.24 -0.84
C ALA A 73 6.69 14.63 -0.37
N LEU A 74 6.69 13.34 0.02
CA LEU A 74 7.90 12.64 0.42
C LEU A 74 8.84 12.39 -0.77
N VAL A 75 8.29 12.02 -1.93
CA VAL A 75 9.07 11.88 -3.17
C VAL A 75 9.72 13.21 -3.54
N GLU A 76 8.93 14.29 -3.61
CA GLU A 76 9.42 15.63 -3.96
C GLU A 76 10.49 16.10 -2.97
N TYR A 77 10.29 15.88 -1.66
CA TYR A 77 11.28 16.19 -0.64
C TYR A 77 12.59 15.44 -0.85
N LEU A 78 12.55 14.12 -1.09
CA LEU A 78 13.74 13.30 -1.29
C LEU A 78 14.49 13.70 -2.57
N GLN A 79 13.76 13.95 -3.66
CA GLN A 79 14.33 14.46 -4.92
C GLN A 79 15.01 15.82 -4.71
N ALA A 80 14.41 16.72 -3.93
CA ALA A 80 15.02 18.01 -3.60
C ALA A 80 16.31 17.88 -2.77
N GLN A 81 16.49 16.76 -2.06
CA GLN A 81 17.75 16.42 -1.37
C GLN A 81 18.75 15.68 -2.27
N GLY A 82 18.45 15.49 -3.55
CA GLY A 82 19.30 14.76 -4.50
C GLY A 82 19.25 13.23 -4.34
N VAL A 83 18.33 12.71 -3.54
CA VAL A 83 18.10 11.26 -3.38
C VAL A 83 17.23 10.78 -4.54
N LYS A 84 17.45 9.55 -5.02
CA LYS A 84 16.64 8.92 -6.07
C LYS A 84 15.57 8.00 -5.45
N PRO A 85 14.35 8.49 -5.16
CA PRO A 85 13.28 7.63 -4.70
C PRO A 85 12.76 6.73 -5.82
N GLY A 86 12.17 5.60 -5.44
CA GLY A 86 11.33 4.79 -6.30
C GLY A 86 10.07 4.37 -5.54
N VAL A 87 8.93 4.34 -6.21
CA VAL A 87 7.63 4.07 -5.59
C VAL A 87 7.16 2.67 -5.98
N VAL A 88 6.64 1.93 -5.00
CA VAL A 88 5.93 0.67 -5.24
C VAL A 88 4.50 0.74 -4.71
N SER A 89 3.57 0.19 -5.48
CA SER A 89 2.15 0.11 -5.10
C SER A 89 1.57 -1.24 -5.48
N ARG A 90 0.43 -1.60 -4.88
CA ARG A 90 -0.29 -2.84 -5.19
C ARG A 90 -1.09 -2.78 -6.50
N GLY A 91 -1.42 -1.58 -6.97
CA GLY A 91 -2.23 -1.40 -8.19
C GLY A 91 -3.71 -1.52 -7.94
N TYR A 92 -4.20 -0.94 -6.85
CA TYR A 92 -5.63 -0.95 -6.56
C TYR A 92 -6.40 -0.24 -7.70
N GLY A 93 -7.42 -0.90 -8.23
CA GLY A 93 -8.20 -0.40 -9.37
C GLY A 93 -7.62 -0.75 -10.76
N ALA A 94 -6.41 -1.31 -10.85
CA ALA A 94 -5.91 -1.83 -12.12
C ALA A 94 -6.72 -3.07 -12.54
N THR A 95 -7.13 -3.11 -13.81
CA THR A 95 -7.97 -4.18 -14.37
C THR A 95 -7.28 -4.96 -15.49
N ARG A 96 -6.21 -4.40 -16.09
CA ARG A 96 -5.55 -4.95 -17.29
C ARG A 96 -4.03 -5.10 -17.16
N GLY A 97 -3.44 -4.68 -16.06
CA GLY A 97 -1.98 -4.74 -15.86
C GLY A 97 -1.42 -6.16 -15.76
N VAL A 98 -0.39 -6.46 -16.55
CA VAL A 98 0.51 -7.59 -16.31
C VAL A 98 1.54 -7.15 -15.27
N PHE A 99 1.58 -7.83 -14.13
CA PHE A 99 2.46 -7.47 -13.02
C PHE A 99 3.75 -8.32 -13.00
N PRO A 100 4.91 -7.76 -12.61
CA PRO A 100 5.15 -6.37 -12.23
C PRO A 100 5.04 -5.41 -13.42
N TYR A 101 4.39 -4.27 -13.21
CA TYR A 101 4.17 -3.25 -14.25
C TYR A 101 4.91 -1.96 -13.87
N ALA A 102 5.81 -1.50 -14.75
CA ALA A 102 6.42 -0.19 -14.61
C ALA A 102 5.50 0.88 -15.23
N VAL A 103 5.14 1.89 -14.44
CA VAL A 103 4.33 3.00 -14.92
C VAL A 103 5.17 3.87 -15.86
N THR A 104 4.59 4.20 -17.01
CA THR A 104 5.17 5.09 -18.03
C THR A 104 4.18 6.21 -18.35
N GLU A 105 4.61 7.18 -19.18
CA GLU A 105 3.73 8.28 -19.61
C GLU A 105 2.51 7.80 -20.40
N GLN A 106 2.63 6.68 -21.11
CA GLN A 106 1.57 6.07 -21.91
C GLN A 106 0.65 5.16 -21.08
N SER A 107 0.98 4.90 -19.82
CA SER A 107 0.16 4.07 -18.94
C SER A 107 -1.21 4.72 -18.68
N SER A 108 -2.23 3.87 -18.62
CA SER A 108 -3.57 4.23 -18.20
C SER A 108 -3.86 3.79 -16.77
N ALA A 109 -4.94 4.31 -16.18
CA ALA A 109 -5.42 3.88 -14.88
C ALA A 109 -5.84 2.40 -14.88
N GLU A 110 -6.26 1.86 -16.03
CA GLU A 110 -6.61 0.44 -16.17
C GLU A 110 -5.38 -0.46 -16.03
N ASP A 111 -4.19 0.03 -16.40
CA ASP A 111 -2.93 -0.73 -16.34
C ASP A 111 -2.35 -0.76 -14.93
N CYS A 112 -2.37 0.38 -14.23
CA CYS A 112 -1.59 0.56 -13.01
C CYS A 112 -2.38 1.12 -11.82
N GLY A 113 -3.64 1.49 -12.01
CA GLY A 113 -4.48 2.19 -11.03
C GLY A 113 -4.30 3.71 -11.06
N ASP A 114 -5.26 4.42 -10.50
CA ASP A 114 -5.26 5.89 -10.49
C ASP A 114 -4.14 6.48 -9.61
N GLU A 115 -3.91 5.93 -8.42
CA GLU A 115 -2.93 6.46 -7.47
C GLU A 115 -1.48 6.34 -7.99
N PRO A 116 -1.00 5.17 -8.48
CA PRO A 116 0.36 5.04 -9.00
C PRO A 116 0.59 5.90 -10.25
N LEU A 117 -0.41 6.02 -11.12
CA LEU A 117 -0.35 6.88 -12.29
C LEU A 117 -0.23 8.36 -11.91
N LEU A 118 -1.00 8.80 -10.91
CA LEU A 118 -0.95 10.16 -10.39
C LEU A 118 0.44 10.48 -9.80
N ILE A 119 0.99 9.57 -8.98
CA ILE A 119 2.31 9.75 -8.39
C ILE A 119 3.37 9.88 -9.48
N TYR A 120 3.37 8.97 -10.46
CA TYR A 120 4.31 9.00 -11.58
C TYR A 120 4.22 10.31 -12.37
N ARG A 121 3.01 10.70 -12.80
CA ARG A 121 2.80 11.93 -13.57
C ARG A 121 3.18 13.20 -12.81
N ARG A 122 3.01 13.20 -11.48
CA ARG A 122 3.28 14.39 -10.66
C ARG A 122 4.77 14.55 -10.35
N THR A 123 5.47 13.46 -10.13
CA THR A 123 6.83 13.47 -9.57
C THR A 123 7.91 13.01 -10.54
N GLY A 124 7.53 12.35 -11.64
CA GLY A 124 8.48 11.69 -12.56
C GLY A 124 9.26 10.54 -11.94
N CYS A 125 8.97 10.18 -10.68
CA CYS A 125 9.66 9.12 -9.96
C CYS A 125 9.31 7.75 -10.56
N PRO A 126 10.29 6.84 -10.74
CA PRO A 126 10.01 5.47 -11.12
C PRO A 126 8.96 4.86 -10.21
N CYS A 127 7.89 4.32 -10.80
CA CYS A 127 6.78 3.73 -10.07
C CYS A 127 6.49 2.34 -10.62
N VAL A 128 6.47 1.33 -9.75
CA VAL A 128 6.22 -0.07 -10.11
C VAL A 128 5.04 -0.61 -9.34
N VAL A 129 4.17 -1.32 -10.06
CA VAL A 129 2.94 -1.86 -9.52
C VAL A 129 3.01 -3.38 -9.55
N ALA A 130 2.73 -4.03 -8.41
CA ALA A 130 2.50 -5.47 -8.36
C ALA A 130 1.71 -5.89 -7.10
N PRO A 131 0.86 -6.93 -7.18
CA PRO A 131 0.15 -7.47 -6.01
C PRO A 131 1.10 -7.92 -4.88
N ALA A 132 2.24 -8.49 -5.26
CA ALA A 132 3.31 -8.87 -4.35
C ALA A 132 4.37 -7.76 -4.27
N ARG A 133 4.47 -7.10 -3.12
CA ARG A 133 5.42 -5.99 -2.90
C ARG A 133 6.85 -6.40 -3.23
N VAL A 134 7.27 -7.59 -2.80
CA VAL A 134 8.62 -8.10 -3.04
C VAL A 134 8.96 -8.09 -4.53
N CYS A 135 8.05 -8.58 -5.38
CA CYS A 135 8.25 -8.60 -6.83
C CYS A 135 8.34 -7.17 -7.41
N ALA A 136 7.50 -6.24 -6.94
CA ALA A 136 7.58 -4.84 -7.35
C ALA A 136 8.93 -4.21 -6.97
N VAL A 137 9.40 -4.44 -5.73
CA VAL A 137 10.68 -3.88 -5.26
C VAL A 137 11.84 -4.49 -6.02
N GLN A 138 11.86 -5.81 -6.23
CA GLN A 138 12.92 -6.47 -7.01
C GLN A 138 12.99 -5.91 -8.43
N TYR A 139 11.84 -5.81 -9.11
CA TYR A 139 11.76 -5.24 -10.45
C TYR A 139 12.25 -3.78 -10.48
N LEU A 140 11.81 -2.96 -9.52
CA LEU A 140 12.22 -1.56 -9.41
C LEU A 140 13.74 -1.43 -9.27
N LEU A 141 14.34 -2.21 -8.38
CA LEU A 141 15.79 -2.18 -8.12
C LEU A 141 16.63 -2.77 -9.25
N GLU A 142 16.07 -3.66 -10.07
CA GLU A 142 16.74 -4.21 -11.25
C GLU A 142 16.76 -3.21 -12.41
N LYS A 143 15.68 -2.43 -12.59
CA LYS A 143 15.49 -1.55 -13.75
C LYS A 143 15.92 -0.11 -13.53
N TYR A 144 15.92 0.37 -12.29
CA TYR A 144 16.14 1.77 -11.97
C TYR A 144 17.21 1.93 -10.90
N ASP A 145 18.01 2.98 -11.02
CA ASP A 145 18.95 3.38 -9.98
C ASP A 145 18.21 4.13 -8.86
N VAL A 146 17.87 3.40 -7.80
CA VAL A 146 17.05 3.87 -6.68
C VAL A 146 17.83 3.76 -5.37
N ASP A 147 17.78 4.83 -4.57
CA ASP A 147 18.41 4.90 -3.25
C ASP A 147 17.46 4.47 -2.14
N ILE A 148 16.17 4.74 -2.30
CA ILE A 148 15.14 4.50 -1.30
C ILE A 148 13.81 4.13 -1.96
N VAL A 149 13.12 3.14 -1.40
CA VAL A 149 11.85 2.66 -1.92
C VAL A 149 10.70 3.11 -1.01
N LEU A 150 9.70 3.77 -1.59
CA LEU A 150 8.47 4.18 -0.91
C LEU A 150 7.34 3.24 -1.30
N CYS A 151 6.70 2.61 -0.32
CA CYS A 151 5.58 1.71 -0.56
C CYS A 151 4.26 2.39 -0.18
N ASP A 152 3.39 2.61 -1.17
CA ASP A 152 2.02 3.09 -0.94
C ASP A 152 1.13 1.89 -0.57
N ASP A 153 0.65 1.89 0.68
CA ASP A 153 -0.17 0.85 1.30
C ASP A 153 0.51 -0.53 1.47
N GLY A 154 1.44 -0.61 2.44
CA GLY A 154 2.14 -1.86 2.81
C GLY A 154 1.93 -2.37 4.24
N LEU A 155 1.11 -1.71 5.08
CA LEU A 155 1.01 -2.03 6.52
C LEU A 155 0.48 -3.44 6.81
N GLN A 156 -0.25 -4.04 5.86
CA GLN A 156 -0.78 -5.41 5.98
C GLN A 156 0.10 -6.48 5.29
N HIS A 157 1.17 -6.05 4.62
CA HIS A 157 2.10 -6.92 3.92
C HIS A 157 3.31 -7.20 4.83
N TYR A 158 3.20 -8.25 5.64
CA TYR A 158 4.23 -8.68 6.60
C TYR A 158 5.39 -9.48 5.96
N ALA A 159 5.27 -9.84 4.69
CA ALA A 159 6.22 -10.68 3.94
C ALA A 159 7.22 -9.84 3.11
#